data_AF-A0A6B0ZL15-F1
#
_entry.id   AF-A0A6B0ZL15-F1
#
_cell.length_a   1.000
_cell.length_b   1.000
_cell.length_c   1.000
_cell.angle_alpha   90.00
_cell.angle_beta   90.00
_cell.angle_gamma   90.00
#
_symmetry.space_group_name_H-M   'P 1'
#
loop_
_entity.id
_entity.type
_entity.pdbx_description
1 polymer ?
#
loop_
_entity_poly.entity_id
_entity_poly.type
_entity_poly.pdbx_seq_one_letter_code
_entity_poly.pdbx_strand_id
1 'polypeptide(L)' 'MEFGIFQNGYIPGPSAHICEHEHLMLMREASYPILADKHNWKFAWFGEHHCLTEYSHMSSPEVMIGWIAAQTDYIHLGT' A
#
# COMPACT_ATOMS: atom_id res chain seq x y z
N MET A 1 -19.83 9.49 -7.28
CA MET A 1 -18.56 10.03 -6.76
C MET A 1 -17.65 8.83 -6.55
N GLU A 2 -16.44 8.89 -7.07
CA GLU A 2 -15.47 7.79 -6.97
C GLU A 2 -14.40 8.15 -5.93
N PHE A 3 -13.97 7.16 -5.17
CA PHE A 3 -12.92 7.31 -4.15
C PHE A 3 -11.80 6.32 -4.42
N GLY A 4 -10.58 6.74 -4.12
CA GLY A 4 -9.38 5.92 -4.21
C GLY A 4 -8.58 5.97 -2.92
N ILE A 5 -7.89 4.88 -2.61
CA ILE A 5 -6.96 4.81 -1.49
C ILE A 5 -5.53 4.96 -2.00
N PHE A 6 -4.69 5.63 -1.21
CA PHE A 6 -3.30 5.89 -1.53
C PHE A 6 -2.42 5.16 -0.52
N GLN A 7 -1.50 4.33 -1.03
CA GLN A 7 -0.61 3.47 -0.27
C GLN A 7 0.83 3.94 -0.47
N ASN A 8 1.55 4.16 0.62
CA ASN A 8 2.93 4.64 0.62
C ASN A 8 3.84 3.92 1.61
N GLY A 9 3.32 3.08 2.50
CA GLY A 9 4.11 2.46 3.56
C GLY A 9 4.63 3.49 4.55
N TYR A 10 3.83 4.50 4.88
CA TYR A 10 4.26 5.61 5.75
C TYR A 10 4.52 5.15 7.19
N ILE A 11 5.72 5.41 7.69
CA ILE A 11 6.12 5.15 9.08
C ILE A 11 7.02 6.30 9.56
N PRO A 12 6.54 7.20 10.42
CA PRO A 12 7.34 8.34 10.84
C PRO A 12 8.29 8.04 12.01
N GLY A 13 9.33 8.86 12.12
CA GLY A 13 10.18 8.96 13.29
C GLY A 13 10.91 7.66 13.64
N PRO A 14 11.12 7.36 14.94
CA PRO A 14 11.94 6.21 15.37
C PRO A 14 11.48 4.86 14.80
N SER A 15 10.18 4.69 14.53
CA SER A 15 9.62 3.46 13.98
C SER A 15 10.10 3.15 12.56
N ALA A 16 10.44 4.19 11.80
CA ALA A 16 10.97 4.09 10.44
C ALA A 16 12.31 3.33 10.36
N HIS A 17 13.01 3.25 11.50
CA HIS A 17 14.33 2.61 11.61
C HIS A 17 14.25 1.18 12.18
N ILE A 18 13.04 0.62 12.30
CA ILE A 18 12.79 -0.73 12.82
C ILE A 18 12.22 -1.58 11.70
N CYS A 19 13.02 -2.51 11.14
CA CYS A 19 12.62 -3.34 10.00
C CYS A 19 11.32 -4.13 10.23
N GLU A 20 11.06 -4.59 11.46
CA GLU A 20 9.82 -5.30 11.77
C GLU A 20 8.58 -4.39 11.65
N HIS A 21 8.73 -3.11 11.97
CA HIS A 21 7.65 -2.14 11.80
C HIS A 21 7.37 -1.84 10.33
N GLU A 22 8.42 -1.77 9.49
CA GLU A 22 8.29 -1.68 8.03
C GLU A 22 7.45 -2.83 7.48
N HIS A 23 7.85 -4.06 7.78
CA HIS A 23 7.11 -5.24 7.35
C HIS A 23 5.66 -5.24 7.85
N LEU A 24 5.46 -4.96 9.14
CA LEU A 24 4.13 -4.91 9.75
C LEU A 24 3.25 -3.86 9.07
N MET A 25 3.79 -2.69 8.76
CA MET A 25 3.04 -1.62 8.10
C MET A 25 2.68 -2.03 6.66
N LEU A 26 3.63 -2.57 5.88
CA LEU A 26 3.37 -3.04 4.52
C LEU A 26 2.23 -4.07 4.48
N MET A 27 2.24 -5.05 5.39
CA MET A 27 1.19 -6.07 5.45
C MET A 27 -0.16 -5.51 5.91
N ARG A 28 -0.16 -4.53 6.83
CA ARG A 28 -1.40 -3.83 7.22
C ARG A 28 -1.96 -3.00 6.09
N GLU A 29 -1.10 -2.25 5.40
CA GLU A 29 -1.46 -1.38 4.30
C GLU A 29 -2.04 -2.18 3.13
N ALA A 30 -1.46 -3.35 2.84
CA ALA A 30 -1.96 -4.27 1.83
C ALA A 30 -3.37 -4.81 2.12
N SER A 31 -3.83 -4.78 3.38
CA SER A 31 -5.22 -5.16 3.74
C SER A 31 -6.26 -4.12 3.35
N TYR A 32 -5.87 -2.85 3.21
CA TYR A 32 -6.78 -1.77 2.85
C TYR A 32 -7.40 -1.92 1.46
N PRO A 33 -6.66 -2.18 0.37
CA PRO A 33 -7.25 -2.41 -0.96
C PRO A 33 -8.14 -3.63 -0.99
N ILE A 34 -7.79 -4.70 -0.27
CA ILE A 34 -8.62 -5.91 -0.16
C ILE A 34 -9.96 -5.60 0.52
N LEU A 35 -9.96 -4.73 1.53
CA LEU A 35 -11.20 -4.27 2.16
C LEU A 35 -11.95 -3.29 1.25
N ALA A 36 -11.25 -2.36 0.62
CA ALA A 36 -11.82 -1.32 -0.23
C ALA A 36 -12.52 -1.89 -1.47
N ASP A 37 -11.99 -2.98 -2.03
CA ASP A 37 -12.61 -3.78 -3.10
C ASP A 37 -14.04 -4.22 -2.74
N LYS A 38 -14.26 -4.62 -1.48
CA LYS A 38 -15.57 -5.06 -0.95
C LYS A 38 -16.54 -3.90 -0.70
N HIS A 39 -16.04 -2.66 -0.74
CA HIS A 39 -16.79 -1.46 -0.39
C HIS A 39 -16.87 -0.44 -1.54
N ASN A 40 -16.73 -0.91 -2.78
CA ASN A 40 -16.95 -0.12 -3.99
C ASN A 40 -16.02 1.11 -4.11
N TRP A 41 -14.80 1.00 -3.57
CA TRP A 41 -13.73 1.94 -3.89
C TRP A 41 -13.19 1.64 -5.28
N LYS A 42 -12.85 2.70 -6.01
CA LYS A 42 -12.55 2.58 -7.44
C LYS A 42 -11.10 2.25 -7.71
N PHE A 43 -10.19 2.87 -6.95
CA PHE A 43 -8.74 2.79 -7.19
C PHE A 43 -7.97 2.50 -5.90
N ALA A 44 -6.93 1.69 -6.02
CA ALA A 44 -5.82 1.67 -5.07
C ALA A 44 -4.55 2.10 -5.81
N TRP A 45 -3.96 3.19 -5.34
CA TRP A 45 -2.73 3.75 -5.88
C TRP A 45 -1.56 3.46 -4.96
N PHE A 46 -0.48 2.94 -5.50
CA PHE A 46 0.74 2.59 -4.78
C PHE A 46 1.84 3.58 -5.19
N GLY A 47 2.34 4.39 -4.27
CA GLY A 47 3.43 5.32 -4.56
C GLY A 47 4.77 4.58 -4.63
N GLU A 48 5.55 4.85 -5.67
CA GLU A 48 6.93 4.38 -5.77
C GLU A 48 7.89 5.44 -5.23
N HIS A 49 8.66 5.08 -4.21
CA HIS A 49 9.67 5.96 -3.65
C HIS A 49 10.96 5.20 -3.32
N HIS A 50 12.09 5.86 -3.61
CA HIS A 50 13.42 5.35 -3.33
C HIS A 50 14.11 6.25 -2.31
N CYS A 51 14.85 5.64 -1.39
CA CYS A 51 15.72 6.34 -0.42
C CYS A 51 14.99 7.27 0.57
N LEU A 52 13.68 7.12 0.78
CA LEU A 52 12.94 7.83 1.81
C LEU A 52 12.82 6.95 3.05
N THR A 53 13.30 7.43 4.19
CA THR A 53 13.25 6.64 5.42
C THR A 53 11.93 6.76 6.14
N GLU A 54 11.32 7.95 6.23
CA GLU A 54 10.11 8.14 7.07
C GLU A 54 8.80 8.33 6.30
N TYR A 55 8.88 8.70 5.02
CA TYR A 55 7.71 9.07 4.23
C TYR A 55 7.09 7.88 3.50
N SER A 56 7.94 7.00 2.96
CA SER A 56 7.49 5.86 2.18
C SER A 56 8.56 4.79 2.11
N HIS A 57 8.16 3.56 2.44
CA HIS A 57 9.02 2.36 2.35
C HIS A 57 8.71 1.50 1.12
N MET A 58 8.00 2.03 0.12
CA MET A 58 7.52 1.26 -1.03
C MET A 58 8.39 1.50 -2.26
N SER A 59 9.45 0.71 -2.40
CA SER A 59 10.43 0.80 -3.51
C SER A 59 10.10 -0.06 -4.73
N SER A 60 9.18 -1.01 -4.59
CA SER A 60 8.78 -1.96 -5.64
C SER A 60 7.28 -2.27 -5.49
N PRO A 61 6.40 -1.31 -5.84
CA PRO A 61 4.95 -1.46 -5.70
C PRO A 61 4.39 -2.59 -6.56
N GLU A 62 5.02 -2.93 -7.68
CA GLU A 62 4.58 -3.98 -8.60
C GLU A 62 4.49 -5.36 -7.93
N VAL A 63 5.37 -5.65 -6.97
CA VAL A 63 5.35 -6.91 -6.21
C VAL A 63 4.13 -6.96 -5.29
N MET A 64 3.84 -5.84 -4.61
CA MET A 64 2.68 -5.72 -3.72
C MET A 64 1.36 -5.76 -4.51
N ILE A 65 1.31 -5.07 -5.65
CA ILE A 65 0.15 -5.09 -6.56
C ILE A 65 -0.17 -6.51 -6.98
N GLY A 66 0.83 -7.34 -7.32
CA GLY A 66 0.60 -8.75 -7.68
C GLY A 66 -0.03 -9.57 -6.56
N TRP A 67 0.41 -9.37 -5.31
CA TRP A 67 -0.17 -10.03 -4.14
C TRP A 67 -1.62 -9.62 -3.91
N ILE A 68 -1.90 -8.31 -3.97
CA ILE A 68 -3.23 -7.74 -3.75
C ILE A 68 -4.20 -8.15 -4.88
N ALA A 69 -3.73 -8.12 -6.13
CA ALA A 69 -4.51 -8.52 -7.30
C ALA A 69 -5.04 -9.95 -7.19
N ALA A 70 -4.29 -10.85 -6.55
CA ALA A 70 -4.72 -12.22 -6.32
C ALA A 70 -5.86 -12.35 -5.31
N GLN A 71 -6.25 -11.27 -4.63
CA GLN A 71 -7.21 -11.24 -3.52
C GLN A 71 -8.36 -10.25 -3.74
N THR A 72 -8.43 -9.61 -4.91
CA THR A 72 -9.43 -8.60 -5.25
C THR A 72 -10.06 -8.87 -6.61
N ASP A 73 -11.33 -8.50 -6.78
CA ASP A 73 -12.09 -8.80 -8.00
C ASP A 73 -12.42 -7.55 -8.85
N TYR A 74 -12.51 -6.35 -8.24
CA TYR A 74 -13.12 -5.18 -8.89
C TYR A 74 -12.30 -3.89 -8.81
N ILE A 75 -11.51 -3.69 -7.75
CA ILE A 75 -10.72 -2.48 -7.53
C ILE A 75 -9.60 -2.38 -8.56
N HIS A 76 -9.39 -1.18 -9.10
CA HIS A 76 -8.32 -0.94 -10.06
C HIS A 76 -7.02 -0.66 -9.31
N LEU A 77 -5.95 -1.39 -9.64
CA LEU A 77 -4.64 -1.25 -9.02
C LEU A 77 -3.72 -0.47 -9.96
N GLY A 78 -2.98 0.52 -9.44
CA GLY A 78 -2.05 1.34 -10.23
C GLY A 78 -0.91 1.89 -9.39
N THR A 79 0.15 2.31 -10.08
CA THR A 79 1.34 2.95 -9.52
C THR A 79 1.77 4.14 -10.37
#